data_AF-A0A968LGC8-F1
#
_entry.id   AF-A0A968LGC8-F1
#
_cell.length_a   1.000
_cell.length_b   1.000
_cell.length_c   1.000
_cell.angle_alpha   90.00
_cell.angle_beta   90.00
_cell.angle_gamma   90.00
#
_symmetry.space_group_name_H-M   'P 1'
#
loop_
_entity.id
_entity.type
_entity.pdbx_description
1 polymer ?
#
loop_
_entity_poly.entity_id
_entity_poly.type
_entity_poly.pdbx_seq_one_letter_code
_entity_poly.pdbx_strand_id
1 'polypeptide(L)'
;MRLALGVAREAAKVRLDHYEQLRAKKPDDENSAVALEKKYFDKAKSAKDYRETAHNRQVTGTILSSLPTINIFPPSASFGGLQLANVFYGLAGANTFKASNRDYSANNASVQASFARRKQDWDLQKEQAWLDMERLDHEKAAGDLRVALAKRELEQHDRRTEQSREIDDYMRSKFSNRDLYDWMIGQLSTLYFQAYQLAFDQAKRAERAYRHELAIPASEPPIIKYGYWDSLRKGLLAGDRLAHDLERLDLAYMDRDVRELELRKSVSLAALSPGALQDLREAGECSFGLPEVIFDLDHPGHYLRRIRAVRLTIPAVVGPYTTLGATLELGQHEIRETVDPESYVTRSGAGQAIATSTAMQDGGVFNLDFRDERYLPFEYAGVISNWTLRLPQALRQFDYRTIEDVVIHIDYTARDGGAPLRTACESALVTKINEALAGEQLVQIISVVEAFPNEWEAFFAVDGGGNHVLTLPVGSSHFPYFARRNGIEVSHVACTFLLAEDVGSVANIPGTLADIQASAGTFGPKDGQIMTATFTADTPAAPAPMSLTIDHDDVEDLYDAEDNLDRAKLVGMVLVIRYSLVP
;
A
#
# COMPACT_ATOMS: atom_id res chain seq x y z
N MET A 1 17.06 55.74 -50.56
CA MET A 1 17.51 56.89 -49.75
C MET A 1 18.85 57.46 -50.22
N ARG A 2 19.95 56.68 -50.26
CA ARG A 2 21.28 57.15 -50.72
C ARG A 2 21.27 57.83 -52.10
N LEU A 3 20.57 57.24 -53.06
CA LEU A 3 20.39 57.82 -54.40
C LEU A 3 19.62 59.15 -54.36
N ALA A 4 18.58 59.23 -53.53
CA ALA A 4 17.78 60.45 -53.37
C ALA A 4 18.59 61.61 -52.75
N LEU A 5 19.44 61.33 -51.76
CA LEU A 5 20.37 62.32 -51.17
C LEU A 5 21.44 62.77 -52.17
N GLY A 6 21.93 61.86 -53.03
CA GLY A 6 22.85 62.20 -54.11
C GLY A 6 22.25 63.18 -55.12
N VAL A 7 21.01 62.92 -55.56
CA VAL A 7 20.27 63.81 -56.46
C VAL A 7 19.97 65.16 -55.80
N ALA A 8 19.58 65.17 -54.52
CA ALA A 8 19.35 66.42 -53.78
C ALA A 8 20.61 67.28 -53.67
N ARG A 9 21.79 66.65 -53.46
CA ARG A 9 23.08 67.35 -53.42
C ARG A 9 23.43 67.95 -54.79
N GLU A 10 23.20 67.23 -55.88
CA GLU A 10 23.41 67.76 -57.23
C GLU A 10 22.51 68.97 -57.50
N ALA A 11 21.25 68.92 -57.08
CA ALA A 11 20.35 70.07 -57.17
C ALA A 11 20.84 71.28 -56.35
N ALA A 12 21.36 71.05 -55.14
CA ALA A 12 21.97 72.11 -54.32
C ALA A 12 23.22 72.71 -54.99
N LYS A 13 24.06 71.87 -55.61
CA LYS A 13 25.23 72.31 -56.38
C LYS A 13 24.84 73.17 -57.58
N VAL A 14 23.83 72.75 -58.34
CA VAL A 14 23.31 73.54 -59.48
C VAL A 14 22.82 74.92 -59.02
N ARG A 15 22.14 74.99 -57.87
CA ARG A 15 21.74 76.28 -57.26
C ARG A 15 22.95 77.13 -56.89
N LEU A 16 23.96 76.55 -56.27
CA LEU A 16 25.21 77.24 -55.90
C LEU A 16 25.90 77.82 -57.15
N ASP A 17 26.12 76.98 -58.17
CA ASP A 17 26.77 77.35 -59.43
C ASP A 17 25.99 78.48 -60.15
N HIS A 18 24.65 78.43 -60.09
CA HIS A 18 23.80 79.48 -60.66
C HIS A 18 24.03 80.86 -60.00
N TYR A 19 24.05 80.93 -58.66
CA TYR A 19 24.28 82.19 -57.95
C TYR A 19 25.74 82.69 -58.08
N GLU A 20 26.71 81.78 -58.21
CA GLU A 20 28.08 82.16 -58.54
C GLU A 20 28.20 82.79 -59.94
N GLN A 21 27.51 82.22 -60.93
CA GLN A 21 27.47 82.78 -62.28
C GLN A 21 26.81 84.17 -62.32
N LEU A 22 25.73 84.39 -61.55
CA LEU A 22 25.09 85.71 -61.44
C LEU A 22 26.05 86.77 -60.90
N ARG A 23 26.96 86.40 -59.99
CA ARG A 23 27.97 87.31 -59.42
C ARG A 23 29.18 87.53 -60.33
N ALA A 24 29.54 86.56 -61.17
CA ALA A 24 30.74 86.59 -62.01
C ALA A 24 30.54 87.21 -63.40
N LYS A 25 29.30 87.53 -63.82
CA LYS A 25 29.03 88.11 -65.15
C LYS A 25 29.71 89.48 -65.31
N LYS A 26 30.67 89.53 -66.23
CA LYS A 26 31.32 90.75 -66.71
C LYS A 26 30.44 91.47 -67.75
N PRO A 27 30.57 92.81 -67.89
CA PRO A 27 29.73 93.63 -68.77
C PRO A 27 30.03 93.49 -70.28
N ASP A 28 30.75 92.44 -70.71
CA ASP A 28 31.30 92.33 -72.07
C ASP A 28 30.25 91.93 -73.13
N ASP A 29 29.04 91.53 -72.70
CA ASP A 29 27.95 91.12 -73.59
C ASP A 29 26.86 92.21 -73.65
N GLU A 30 26.57 92.71 -74.86
CA GLU A 30 25.81 93.95 -75.13
C GLU A 30 24.33 93.86 -74.68
N ASN A 31 23.81 92.62 -74.53
CA ASN A 31 22.47 92.31 -74.02
C ASN A 31 22.45 91.77 -72.58
N SER A 32 23.59 91.75 -71.87
CA SER A 32 23.61 91.32 -70.48
C SER A 32 22.83 92.29 -69.58
N ALA A 33 22.21 91.75 -68.52
CA ALA A 33 21.52 92.58 -67.53
C ALA A 33 22.44 93.69 -66.98
N VAL A 34 23.73 93.39 -66.78
CA VAL A 34 24.75 94.35 -66.33
C VAL A 34 25.00 95.45 -67.38
N ALA A 35 25.07 95.11 -68.67
CA ALA A 35 25.21 96.09 -69.75
C ALA A 35 23.95 96.96 -69.91
N LEU A 36 22.76 96.38 -69.78
CA LEU A 36 21.48 97.11 -69.80
C LEU A 36 21.33 98.04 -68.59
N GLU A 37 21.76 97.63 -67.40
CA GLU A 37 21.79 98.46 -66.19
C GLU A 37 22.76 99.64 -66.35
N LYS A 38 23.93 99.43 -66.94
CA LYS A 38 24.87 100.51 -67.28
C LYS A 38 24.27 101.48 -68.31
N LYS A 39 23.65 100.95 -69.37
CA LYS A 39 22.95 101.73 -70.40
C LYS A 39 21.79 102.55 -69.84
N TYR A 40 21.10 102.05 -68.80
CA TYR A 40 20.10 102.81 -68.05
C TYR A 40 20.73 104.04 -67.39
N PHE A 41 21.85 103.88 -66.65
CA PHE A 41 22.54 105.01 -66.02
C PHE A 41 23.07 106.02 -67.05
N ASP A 42 23.61 105.55 -68.18
CA ASP A 42 24.12 106.42 -69.24
C ASP A 42 23.00 107.24 -69.89
N LYS A 43 21.87 106.60 -70.22
CA LYS A 43 20.69 107.30 -70.74
C LYS A 43 20.08 108.26 -69.72
N ALA A 44 19.99 107.86 -68.44
CA ALA A 44 19.49 108.70 -67.38
C ALA A 44 20.36 109.96 -67.20
N LYS A 45 21.69 109.81 -67.27
CA LYS A 45 22.63 110.94 -67.26
C LYS A 45 22.44 111.85 -68.47
N SER A 46 22.33 111.28 -69.69
CA SER A 46 22.09 112.08 -70.89
C SER A 46 20.77 112.87 -70.81
N ALA A 47 19.71 112.29 -70.24
CA ALA A 47 18.43 112.97 -70.04
C ALA A 47 18.55 114.14 -69.04
N LYS A 48 19.39 114.01 -68.01
CA LYS A 48 19.72 115.12 -67.11
C LYS A 48 20.43 116.25 -67.85
N ASP A 49 21.43 115.94 -68.66
CA ASP A 49 22.20 116.93 -69.42
C ASP A 49 21.30 117.70 -70.42
N TYR A 50 20.37 117.01 -71.08
CA TYR A 50 19.35 117.64 -71.93
C TYR A 50 18.37 118.52 -71.14
N ARG A 51 17.97 118.13 -69.92
CA ARG A 51 17.12 118.98 -69.06
C ARG A 51 17.84 120.23 -68.59
N GLU A 52 19.12 120.14 -68.26
CA GLU A 52 19.95 121.27 -67.84
C GLU A 52 20.15 122.29 -68.98
N THR A 53 20.44 121.80 -70.18
CA THR A 53 20.55 122.66 -71.38
C THR A 53 19.23 123.31 -71.77
N ALA A 54 18.11 122.57 -71.72
CA ALA A 54 16.77 123.13 -71.96
C ALA A 54 16.41 124.20 -70.93
N HIS A 55 16.72 123.97 -69.65
CA HIS A 55 16.44 124.94 -68.60
C HIS A 55 17.26 126.23 -68.74
N ASN A 56 18.56 126.14 -69.03
CA ASN A 56 19.40 127.32 -69.29
C ASN A 56 18.86 128.18 -70.44
N ARG A 57 18.33 127.54 -71.51
CA ARG A 57 17.68 128.25 -72.62
C ARG A 57 16.37 128.91 -72.18
N GLN A 58 15.56 128.24 -71.35
CA GLN A 58 14.30 128.79 -70.86
C GLN A 58 14.53 130.02 -69.94
N VAL A 59 15.51 129.96 -69.03
CA VAL A 59 15.88 131.10 -68.17
C VAL A 59 16.39 132.27 -69.02
N THR A 60 17.23 132.00 -70.03
CA THR A 60 17.67 133.03 -70.98
C THR A 60 16.49 133.64 -71.74
N GLY A 61 15.52 132.82 -72.15
CA GLY A 61 14.27 133.28 -72.78
C GLY A 61 13.45 134.19 -71.86
N THR A 62 13.36 133.89 -70.56
CA THR A 62 12.68 134.77 -69.60
C THR A 62 13.39 136.13 -69.44
N ILE A 63 14.73 136.17 -69.48
CA ILE A 63 15.49 137.43 -69.46
C ILE A 63 15.21 138.25 -70.72
N LEU A 64 15.26 137.64 -71.91
CA LEU A 64 14.97 138.34 -73.17
C LEU A 64 13.54 138.90 -73.21
N SER A 65 12.58 138.12 -72.70
CA SER A 65 11.17 138.54 -72.63
C SER A 65 10.92 139.65 -71.62
N SER A 66 11.86 139.96 -70.72
CA SER A 66 11.69 141.04 -69.73
C SER A 66 11.95 142.44 -70.31
N LEU A 67 12.42 142.55 -71.55
CA LEU A 67 12.67 143.83 -72.22
C LEU A 67 11.35 144.47 -72.71
N PRO A 68 11.21 145.81 -72.65
CA PRO A 68 10.00 146.50 -73.14
C PRO A 68 9.87 146.36 -74.67
N THR A 69 8.65 146.14 -75.15
CA THR A 69 8.34 146.06 -76.59
C THR A 69 8.27 147.46 -77.20
N ILE A 70 9.00 147.69 -78.30
CA ILE A 70 9.07 148.98 -79.02
C ILE A 70 8.30 148.86 -80.36
N ASN A 71 7.28 149.69 -80.56
CA ASN A 71 6.60 149.89 -81.85
C ASN A 71 7.23 151.09 -82.58
N ILE A 72 7.39 151.04 -83.91
CA ILE A 72 8.26 152.00 -84.65
C ILE A 72 7.48 153.10 -85.39
N PHE A 73 6.17 152.99 -85.66
CA PHE A 73 5.37 154.11 -86.20
C PHE A 73 3.87 153.99 -85.84
N PRO A 74 3.25 154.95 -85.11
CA PRO A 74 3.91 155.98 -84.30
C PRO A 74 4.76 155.32 -83.19
N PRO A 75 5.96 155.85 -82.89
CA PRO A 75 6.86 155.23 -81.92
C PRO A 75 6.24 155.18 -80.51
N SER A 76 5.99 153.98 -79.98
CA SER A 76 5.55 153.77 -78.59
C SER A 76 6.24 152.55 -77.98
N ALA A 77 6.75 152.68 -76.76
CA ALA A 77 7.27 151.57 -75.98
C ALA A 77 6.32 151.31 -74.82
N SER A 78 5.84 150.07 -74.66
CA SER A 78 4.98 149.67 -73.54
C SER A 78 5.68 148.60 -72.69
N PHE A 79 5.64 148.81 -71.37
CA PHE A 79 6.06 147.84 -70.36
C PHE A 79 4.87 147.59 -69.43
N GLY A 80 4.54 146.33 -69.16
CA GLY A 80 3.32 145.99 -68.41
C GLY A 80 3.28 144.55 -67.89
N GLY A 81 2.11 144.13 -67.39
CA GLY A 81 1.91 142.91 -66.58
C GLY A 81 2.39 141.58 -67.19
N LEU A 82 2.53 141.49 -68.51
CA LEU A 82 3.08 140.30 -69.18
C LEU A 82 4.57 140.07 -68.80
N GLN A 83 5.35 141.15 -68.65
CA GLN A 83 6.78 141.06 -68.36
C GLN A 83 7.07 140.66 -66.91
N LEU A 84 6.21 141.05 -65.97
CA LEU A 84 6.28 140.61 -64.57
C LEU A 84 5.93 139.12 -64.43
N ALA A 85 4.91 138.62 -65.15
CA ALA A 85 4.55 137.20 -65.16
C ALA A 85 5.71 136.33 -65.67
N ASN A 86 6.41 136.75 -66.72
CA ASN A 86 7.55 136.03 -67.28
C ASN A 86 8.73 135.87 -66.29
N VAL A 87 8.98 136.87 -65.44
CA VAL A 87 10.00 136.77 -64.37
C VAL A 87 9.59 135.74 -63.31
N PHE A 88 8.33 135.73 -62.88
CA PHE A 88 7.83 134.73 -61.94
C PHE A 88 7.84 133.31 -62.53
N TYR A 89 7.52 133.15 -63.83
CA TYR A 89 7.68 131.87 -64.53
C TYR A 89 9.14 131.40 -64.59
N GLY A 90 10.10 132.33 -64.74
CA GLY A 90 11.53 132.01 -64.69
C GLY A 90 11.98 131.48 -63.33
N LEU A 91 11.55 132.14 -62.23
CA LEU A 91 11.83 131.70 -60.86
C LEU A 91 11.17 130.36 -60.52
N ALA A 92 9.91 130.16 -60.94
CA ALA A 92 9.22 128.87 -60.80
C ALA A 92 9.93 127.76 -61.59
N GLY A 93 10.41 128.08 -62.80
CA GLY A 93 11.25 127.19 -63.60
C GLY A 93 12.54 126.80 -62.88
N ALA A 94 13.24 127.76 -62.26
CA ALA A 94 14.49 127.50 -61.53
C ALA A 94 14.29 126.59 -60.32
N ASN A 95 13.20 126.77 -59.57
CA ASN A 95 12.85 125.87 -58.47
C ASN A 95 12.44 124.47 -58.97
N THR A 96 11.72 124.39 -60.09
CA THR A 96 11.37 123.11 -60.73
C THR A 96 12.61 122.34 -61.19
N PHE A 97 13.63 123.04 -61.72
CA PHE A 97 14.91 122.42 -62.09
C PHE A 97 15.68 121.87 -60.88
N LYS A 98 15.77 122.64 -59.78
CA LYS A 98 16.40 122.17 -58.54
C LYS A 98 15.69 120.94 -57.98
N ALA A 99 14.35 120.92 -58.03
CA ALA A 99 13.55 119.75 -57.64
C ALA A 99 13.85 118.55 -58.56
N SER A 100 13.83 118.74 -59.89
CA SER A 100 14.10 117.67 -60.85
C SER A 100 15.52 117.07 -60.72
N ASN A 101 16.53 117.90 -60.40
CA ASN A 101 17.88 117.40 -60.15
C ASN A 101 17.97 116.59 -58.84
N ARG A 102 17.24 117.01 -57.79
CA ARG A 102 17.11 116.22 -56.56
C ARG A 102 16.36 114.91 -56.81
N ASP A 103 15.28 114.92 -57.58
CA ASP A 103 14.54 113.72 -57.98
C ASP A 103 15.41 112.75 -58.79
N TYR A 104 16.24 113.25 -59.71
CA TYR A 104 17.23 112.43 -60.43
C TYR A 104 18.22 111.78 -59.46
N SER A 105 18.79 112.55 -58.53
CA SER A 105 19.75 112.02 -57.54
C SER A 105 19.11 110.98 -56.62
N ALA A 106 17.85 111.21 -56.20
CA ALA A 106 17.08 110.30 -55.38
C ALA A 106 16.72 109.01 -56.13
N ASN A 107 16.28 109.13 -57.39
CA ASN A 107 15.99 107.98 -58.25
C ASN A 107 17.26 107.15 -58.54
N ASN A 108 18.39 107.82 -58.82
CA ASN A 108 19.67 107.15 -59.04
C ASN A 108 20.14 106.40 -57.77
N ALA A 109 20.06 107.03 -56.60
CA ALA A 109 20.37 106.39 -55.32
C ALA A 109 19.41 105.21 -55.01
N SER A 110 18.12 105.36 -55.34
CA SER A 110 17.11 104.29 -55.19
C SER A 110 17.46 103.07 -56.06
N VAL A 111 17.79 103.27 -57.34
CA VAL A 111 18.18 102.19 -58.26
C VAL A 111 19.47 101.50 -57.81
N GLN A 112 20.48 102.26 -57.34
CA GLN A 112 21.70 101.68 -56.78
C GLN A 112 21.43 100.87 -55.49
N ALA A 113 20.55 101.36 -54.61
CA ALA A 113 20.14 100.63 -53.42
C ALA A 113 19.40 99.31 -53.77
N SER A 114 18.58 99.31 -54.82
CA SER A 114 17.94 98.09 -55.33
C SER A 114 18.95 97.05 -55.81
N PHE A 115 20.03 97.46 -56.49
CA PHE A 115 21.10 96.53 -56.90
C PHE A 115 21.92 96.03 -55.71
N ALA A 116 22.21 96.90 -54.74
CA ALA A 116 22.90 96.50 -53.51
C ALA A 116 22.10 95.46 -52.73
N ARG A 117 20.77 95.64 -52.59
CA ARG A 117 19.87 94.65 -51.97
C ARG A 117 19.83 93.35 -52.75
N ARG A 118 19.68 93.41 -54.08
CA ARG A 118 19.68 92.21 -54.93
C ARG A 118 20.98 91.41 -54.81
N LYS A 119 22.13 92.10 -54.70
CA LYS A 119 23.42 91.46 -54.46
C LYS A 119 23.46 90.78 -53.08
N GLN A 120 22.96 91.43 -52.03
CA GLN A 120 22.85 90.82 -50.70
C GLN A 120 21.96 89.56 -50.72
N ASP A 121 20.83 89.60 -51.44
CA ASP A 121 19.96 88.44 -51.61
C ASP A 121 20.68 87.30 -52.34
N TRP A 122 21.44 87.59 -53.41
CA TRP A 122 22.22 86.58 -54.11
C TRP A 122 23.35 85.99 -53.26
N ASP A 123 24.05 86.82 -52.49
CA ASP A 123 25.11 86.37 -51.58
C ASP A 123 24.50 85.46 -50.49
N LEU A 124 23.34 85.81 -49.92
CA LEU A 124 22.61 84.97 -48.97
C LEU A 124 22.16 83.65 -49.60
N GLN A 125 21.57 83.67 -50.79
CA GLN A 125 21.11 82.45 -51.47
C GLN A 125 22.28 81.53 -51.84
N LYS A 126 23.42 82.11 -52.22
CA LYS A 126 24.66 81.36 -52.45
C LYS A 126 25.11 80.65 -51.16
N GLU A 127 25.20 81.38 -50.05
CA GLU A 127 25.64 80.83 -48.77
C GLU A 127 24.68 79.74 -48.25
N GLN A 128 23.37 79.96 -48.38
CA GLN A 128 22.35 78.94 -48.06
C GLN A 128 22.51 77.69 -48.92
N ALA A 129 22.73 77.82 -50.23
CA ALA A 129 22.95 76.68 -51.12
C ALA A 129 24.23 75.91 -50.77
N TRP A 130 25.29 76.60 -50.31
CA TRP A 130 26.52 75.99 -49.85
C TRP A 130 26.32 75.20 -48.54
N LEU A 131 25.65 75.80 -47.55
CA LEU A 131 25.31 75.13 -46.28
C LEU A 131 24.37 73.93 -46.50
N ASP A 132 23.40 74.06 -47.41
CA ASP A 132 22.53 72.94 -47.81
C ASP A 132 23.35 71.78 -48.39
N MET A 133 24.35 72.07 -49.22
CA MET A 133 25.24 71.06 -49.81
C MET A 133 26.06 70.34 -48.73
N GLU A 134 26.64 71.08 -47.78
CA GLU A 134 27.42 70.51 -46.66
C GLU A 134 26.54 69.65 -45.75
N ARG A 135 25.33 70.11 -45.42
CA ARG A 135 24.35 69.33 -44.67
C ARG A 135 24.00 68.02 -45.37
N LEU A 136 23.75 68.07 -46.68
CA LEU A 136 23.44 66.88 -47.49
C LEU A 136 24.62 65.91 -47.57
N ASP A 137 25.87 66.40 -47.55
CA ASP A 137 27.06 65.56 -47.47
C ASP A 137 27.15 64.81 -46.13
N HIS A 138 26.86 65.48 -45.01
CA HIS A 138 26.75 64.82 -43.71
C HIS A 138 25.59 63.81 -43.64
N GLU A 139 24.41 64.15 -44.17
CA GLU A 139 23.27 63.24 -44.23
C GLU A 139 23.59 62.00 -45.09
N LYS A 140 24.33 62.18 -46.19
CA LYS A 140 24.79 61.08 -47.04
C LYS A 140 25.77 60.16 -46.29
N ALA A 141 26.74 60.72 -45.57
CA ALA A 141 27.67 59.95 -44.74
C ALA A 141 26.94 59.17 -43.62
N ALA A 142 25.98 59.80 -42.94
CA ALA A 142 25.13 59.13 -41.95
C ALA A 142 24.27 58.02 -42.59
N GLY A 143 23.76 58.25 -43.81
CA GLY A 143 23.06 57.24 -44.60
C GLY A 143 23.94 56.02 -44.93
N ASP A 144 25.20 56.24 -45.30
CA ASP A 144 26.16 55.17 -45.58
C ASP A 144 26.47 54.36 -44.32
N LEU A 145 26.60 55.02 -43.16
CA LEU A 145 26.76 54.35 -41.87
C LEU A 145 25.53 53.50 -41.50
N ARG A 146 24.30 54.00 -41.73
CA ARG A 146 23.08 53.22 -41.49
C ARG A 146 23.01 51.97 -42.36
N VAL A 147 23.45 52.04 -43.61
CA VAL A 147 23.55 50.86 -44.48
C VAL A 147 24.57 49.86 -43.94
N ALA A 148 25.74 50.33 -43.48
CA ALA A 148 26.74 49.46 -42.88
C ALA A 148 26.25 48.81 -41.58
N LEU A 149 25.53 49.56 -40.74
CA LEU A 149 24.91 49.04 -39.51
C LEU A 149 23.86 47.96 -39.84
N ALA A 150 22.94 48.24 -40.76
CA ALA A 150 21.92 47.28 -41.17
C ALA A 150 22.52 45.98 -41.75
N LYS A 151 23.64 46.07 -42.49
CA LYS A 151 24.36 44.88 -42.96
C LYS A 151 24.96 44.07 -41.80
N ARG A 152 25.56 44.74 -40.82
CA ARG A 152 26.13 44.07 -39.63
C ARG A 152 25.03 43.46 -38.75
N GLU A 153 23.88 44.12 -38.63
CA GLU A 153 22.71 43.59 -37.95
C GLU A 153 22.20 42.32 -38.65
N LEU A 154 22.15 42.32 -39.99
CA LEU A 154 21.80 41.12 -40.77
C LEU A 154 22.79 39.97 -40.50
N GLU A 155 24.09 40.22 -40.55
CA GLU A 155 25.12 39.20 -40.23
C GLU A 155 24.98 38.66 -38.80
N GLN A 156 24.65 39.53 -37.83
CA GLN A 156 24.39 39.12 -36.45
C GLN A 156 23.12 38.25 -36.33
N HIS A 157 22.06 38.60 -37.07
CA HIS A 157 20.84 37.81 -37.13
C HIS A 157 21.11 36.42 -37.74
N ASP A 158 21.84 36.36 -38.86
CA ASP A 158 22.21 35.11 -39.51
C ASP A 158 23.04 34.23 -38.57
N ARG A 159 24.04 34.81 -37.89
CA ARG A 159 24.86 34.07 -36.91
C ARG A 159 24.04 33.58 -35.72
N ARG A 160 23.08 34.38 -35.22
CA ARG A 160 22.17 33.96 -34.14
C ARG A 160 21.29 32.81 -34.60
N THR A 161 20.79 32.83 -35.83
CA THR A 161 20.01 31.73 -36.39
C THR A 161 20.85 30.45 -36.49
N GLU A 162 22.10 30.56 -36.94
CA GLU A 162 23.02 29.42 -37.01
C GLU A 162 23.31 28.84 -35.61
N GLN A 163 23.68 29.67 -34.63
CA GLN A 163 23.88 29.25 -33.24
C GLN A 163 22.64 28.59 -32.65
N SER A 164 21.44 29.13 -32.94
CA SER A 164 20.19 28.53 -32.47
C SER A 164 19.94 27.15 -33.09
N ARG A 165 20.35 26.92 -34.35
CA ARG A 165 20.28 25.61 -35.00
C ARG A 165 21.27 24.63 -34.37
N GLU A 166 22.51 25.06 -34.14
CA GLU A 166 23.53 24.23 -33.46
C GLU A 166 23.07 23.79 -32.07
N ILE A 167 22.40 24.68 -31.31
CA ILE A 167 21.82 24.34 -30.00
C ILE A 167 20.69 23.32 -30.13
N ASP A 168 19.77 23.47 -31.09
CA ASP A 168 18.68 22.52 -31.32
C ASP A 168 19.23 21.14 -31.72
N ASP A 169 20.19 21.11 -32.65
CA ASP A 169 20.88 19.89 -33.09
C ASP A 169 21.54 19.18 -31.90
N TYR A 170 22.29 19.90 -31.07
CA TYR A 170 22.89 19.35 -29.86
C TYR A 170 21.85 18.82 -28.87
N MET A 171 20.75 19.55 -28.65
CA MET A 171 19.69 19.10 -27.74
C MET A 171 18.99 17.82 -28.22
N ARG A 172 18.93 17.59 -29.54
CA ARG A 172 18.38 16.37 -30.15
C ARG A 172 19.39 15.22 -30.15
N SER A 173 20.66 15.50 -30.44
CA SER A 173 21.71 14.50 -30.65
C SER A 173 22.43 14.08 -29.36
N LYS A 174 22.36 14.88 -28.29
CA LYS A 174 22.98 14.51 -27.00
C LYS A 174 22.42 13.18 -26.50
N PHE A 175 23.22 12.43 -25.76
CA PHE A 175 22.83 11.13 -25.22
C PHE A 175 21.61 11.22 -24.27
N SER A 176 21.56 12.23 -23.39
CA SER A 176 20.43 12.49 -22.48
C SER A 176 19.28 13.21 -23.18
N ASN A 177 18.91 12.72 -24.36
CA ASN A 177 17.77 13.22 -25.12
C ASN A 177 16.45 12.60 -24.61
N ARG A 178 15.35 13.01 -25.26
CA ARG A 178 14.01 12.51 -24.95
C ARG A 178 13.88 11.00 -25.12
N ASP A 179 14.47 10.43 -26.17
CA ASP A 179 14.33 9.01 -26.49
C ASP A 179 14.92 8.12 -25.38
N LEU A 180 16.05 8.52 -24.79
CA LEU A 180 16.61 7.84 -23.62
C LEU A 180 15.63 7.85 -22.45
N TYR A 181 15.05 9.01 -22.11
CA TYR A 181 14.10 9.11 -21.01
C TYR A 181 12.80 8.36 -21.28
N ASP A 182 12.27 8.39 -22.51
CA ASP A 182 11.08 7.64 -22.89
C ASP A 182 11.32 6.11 -22.79
N TRP A 183 12.50 5.64 -23.22
CA TRP A 183 12.94 4.25 -23.01
C TRP A 183 13.06 3.90 -21.53
N MET A 184 13.73 4.75 -20.72
CA MET A 184 13.87 4.54 -19.28
C MET A 184 12.52 4.49 -18.57
N ILE A 185 11.59 5.38 -18.92
CA ILE A 185 10.23 5.39 -18.37
C ILE A 185 9.53 4.07 -18.70
N GLY A 186 9.67 3.55 -19.92
CA GLY A 186 9.13 2.25 -20.30
C GLY A 186 9.66 1.12 -19.41
N GLN A 187 10.99 1.00 -19.30
CA GLN A 187 11.62 -0.05 -18.50
C GLN A 187 11.28 0.06 -17.01
N LEU A 188 11.40 1.26 -16.45
CA LEU A 188 11.15 1.51 -15.02
C LEU A 188 9.67 1.31 -14.67
N SER A 189 8.73 1.70 -15.53
CA SER A 189 7.30 1.51 -15.26
C SER A 189 6.93 0.02 -15.19
N THR A 190 7.50 -0.80 -16.09
CA THR A 190 7.29 -2.25 -16.06
C THR A 190 7.89 -2.88 -14.80
N LEU A 191 9.15 -2.57 -14.49
CA LEU A 191 9.82 -3.09 -13.30
C LEU A 191 9.11 -2.66 -12.01
N TYR A 192 8.68 -1.40 -11.93
CA TYR A 192 7.98 -0.84 -10.78
C TYR A 192 6.65 -1.58 -10.51
N PHE A 193 5.86 -1.85 -11.54
CA PHE A 193 4.61 -2.59 -11.39
C PHE A 193 4.83 -4.04 -10.95
N GLN A 194 5.81 -4.74 -11.53
CA GLN A 194 6.16 -6.11 -11.14
C GLN A 194 6.64 -6.19 -9.69
N ALA A 195 7.50 -5.26 -9.27
CA ALA A 195 7.98 -5.17 -7.90
C ALA A 195 6.83 -4.88 -6.92
N TYR A 196 5.89 -4.01 -7.29
CA TYR A 196 4.68 -3.76 -6.51
C TYR A 196 3.82 -5.01 -6.34
N GLN A 197 3.58 -5.78 -7.42
CA GLN A 197 2.80 -7.03 -7.34
C GLN A 197 3.45 -8.03 -6.38
N LEU A 198 4.77 -8.22 -6.48
CA LEU A 198 5.50 -9.11 -5.57
C LEU A 198 5.38 -8.64 -4.10
N ALA A 199 5.56 -7.35 -3.85
CA ALA A 199 5.45 -6.79 -2.50
C ALA A 199 4.02 -6.93 -1.95
N PHE A 200 3.00 -6.70 -2.77
CA PHE A 200 1.60 -6.84 -2.40
C PHE A 200 1.24 -8.31 -2.08
N ASP A 201 1.71 -9.26 -2.89
CA ASP A 201 1.51 -10.68 -2.65
C ASP A 201 2.16 -11.13 -1.34
N GLN A 202 3.36 -10.63 -1.04
CA GLN A 202 4.04 -10.90 0.23
C GLN A 202 3.29 -10.30 1.42
N ALA A 203 2.81 -9.05 1.30
CA ALA A 203 1.97 -8.43 2.33
C ALA A 203 0.67 -9.22 2.58
N LYS A 204 0.07 -9.77 1.51
CA LYS A 204 -1.10 -10.65 1.63
C LYS A 204 -0.79 -11.98 2.31
N ARG A 205 0.40 -12.55 2.13
CA ARG A 205 0.85 -13.73 2.89
C ARG A 205 1.03 -13.41 4.37
N ALA A 206 1.63 -12.26 4.70
CA ALA A 206 1.77 -11.79 6.08
C ALA A 206 0.39 -11.60 6.74
N GLU A 207 -0.58 -11.00 6.04
CA GLU A 207 -1.94 -10.87 6.54
C GLU A 207 -2.62 -12.23 6.76
N ARG A 208 -2.39 -13.21 5.88
CA ARG A 208 -2.94 -14.57 6.07
C ARG A 208 -2.32 -15.26 7.30
N ALA A 209 -1.02 -15.09 7.52
CA ALA A 209 -0.33 -15.58 8.72
C ALA A 209 -0.92 -14.92 9.97
N TYR A 210 -0.98 -13.58 10.02
CA TYR A 210 -1.62 -12.81 11.10
C TYR A 210 -3.02 -13.33 11.46
N ARG A 211 -3.88 -13.53 10.44
CA ARG A 211 -5.25 -14.01 10.67
C ARG A 211 -5.30 -15.45 11.15
N HIS A 212 -4.40 -16.29 10.67
CA HIS A 212 -4.30 -17.69 11.07
C HIS A 212 -3.81 -17.84 12.51
N GLU A 213 -2.71 -17.15 12.85
CA GLU A 213 -2.04 -17.23 14.15
C GLU A 213 -2.89 -16.66 15.28
N LEU A 214 -3.59 -15.55 15.06
CA LEU A 214 -4.43 -14.92 16.09
C LEU A 214 -5.91 -15.35 16.04
N ALA A 215 -6.24 -16.29 15.15
CA ALA A 215 -7.61 -16.75 14.88
C ALA A 215 -8.60 -15.61 14.60
N ILE A 216 -8.20 -14.68 13.75
CA ILE A 216 -9.03 -13.53 13.40
C ILE A 216 -10.24 -13.99 12.56
N PRO A 217 -11.48 -13.71 12.99
CA PRO A 217 -12.67 -14.19 12.32
C PRO A 217 -12.78 -13.61 10.90
N ALA A 218 -13.35 -14.39 9.97
CA ALA A 218 -13.50 -13.98 8.58
C ALA A 218 -14.38 -12.72 8.40
N SER A 219 -15.23 -12.42 9.38
CA SER A 219 -16.09 -11.23 9.41
C SER A 219 -15.30 -9.93 9.57
N GLU A 220 -14.10 -9.97 10.15
CA GLU A 220 -13.28 -8.78 10.34
C GLU A 220 -12.61 -8.37 9.00
N PRO A 221 -12.72 -7.08 8.59
CA PRO A 221 -12.17 -6.64 7.32
C PRO A 221 -10.64 -6.78 7.28
N PRO A 222 -10.06 -7.12 6.12
CA PRO A 222 -8.62 -7.15 5.96
C PRO A 222 -8.01 -5.76 6.16
N ILE A 223 -6.82 -5.73 6.78
CA ILE A 223 -6.01 -4.53 6.97
C ILE A 223 -5.35 -4.17 5.63
N ILE A 224 -4.78 -5.16 4.94
CA ILE A 224 -4.17 -4.97 3.62
C ILE A 224 -5.30 -4.94 2.58
N LYS A 225 -5.53 -3.81 1.93
CA LYS A 225 -6.63 -3.61 0.99
C LYS A 225 -6.16 -3.71 -0.46
N TYR A 226 -7.07 -4.08 -1.35
CA TYR A 226 -6.82 -3.90 -2.78
C TYR A 226 -6.91 -2.41 -3.15
N GLY A 227 -6.19 -2.00 -4.19
CA GLY A 227 -6.30 -0.64 -4.76
C GLY A 227 -5.27 0.39 -4.31
N TYR A 228 -4.12 -0.03 -3.75
CA TYR A 228 -3.02 0.90 -3.50
C TYR A 228 -2.45 1.50 -4.79
N TRP A 229 -2.50 0.73 -5.88
CA TRP A 229 -2.04 1.14 -7.21
C TRP A 229 -3.03 2.09 -7.90
N ASP A 230 -2.58 3.31 -8.19
CA ASP A 230 -3.33 4.29 -8.98
C ASP A 230 -2.79 4.36 -10.42
N SER A 231 -3.53 3.77 -11.36
CA SER A 231 -3.15 3.77 -12.78
C SER A 231 -3.10 5.16 -13.42
N LEU A 232 -3.88 6.13 -12.93
CA LEU A 232 -3.85 7.51 -13.46
C LEU A 232 -2.54 8.23 -13.10
N ARG A 233 -1.87 7.78 -12.04
CA ARG A 233 -0.61 8.34 -11.53
C ARG A 233 0.55 7.36 -11.64
N LYS A 234 0.45 6.34 -12.51
CA LYS A 234 1.48 5.29 -12.71
C LYS A 234 1.90 4.57 -11.41
N GLY A 235 0.98 4.43 -10.46
CA GLY A 235 1.22 3.75 -9.19
C GLY A 235 2.05 4.52 -8.18
N LEU A 236 2.40 5.79 -8.43
CA LEU A 236 3.19 6.59 -7.48
C LEU A 236 2.54 6.60 -6.09
N LEU A 237 3.37 6.46 -5.04
CA LEU A 237 2.98 6.33 -3.62
C LEU A 237 2.26 5.02 -3.23
N ALA A 238 2.11 4.04 -4.14
CA ALA A 238 1.51 2.75 -3.78
C ALA A 238 2.32 2.02 -2.70
N GLY A 239 3.65 2.14 -2.74
CA GLY A 239 4.56 1.57 -1.74
C GLY A 239 4.37 2.17 -0.36
N ASP A 240 4.29 3.50 -0.25
CA ASP A 240 4.13 4.19 1.05
C ASP A 240 2.81 3.83 1.73
N ARG A 241 1.72 3.73 0.95
CA ARG A 241 0.42 3.30 1.46
C ARG A 241 0.45 1.85 1.95
N LEU A 242 1.10 0.96 1.20
CA LEU A 242 1.27 -0.44 1.59
C LEU A 242 2.13 -0.57 2.85
N ALA A 243 3.22 0.19 2.94
CA ALA A 243 4.09 0.22 4.11
C ALA A 243 3.35 0.68 5.36
N HIS A 244 2.53 1.74 5.24
CA HIS A 244 1.71 2.20 6.36
C HIS A 244 0.70 1.14 6.83
N ASP A 245 0.04 0.43 5.92
CA ASP A 245 -0.90 -0.64 6.32
C ASP A 245 -0.17 -1.88 6.87
N LEU A 246 1.10 -2.12 6.50
CA LEU A 246 1.94 -3.14 7.14
C LEU A 246 2.31 -2.75 8.58
N GLU A 247 2.64 -1.48 8.86
CA GLU A 247 2.84 -1.00 10.23
C GLU A 247 1.57 -1.15 11.07
N ARG A 248 0.40 -0.87 10.47
CA ARG A 248 -0.89 -1.10 11.13
C ARG A 248 -1.15 -2.58 11.40
N LEU A 249 -0.74 -3.47 10.51
CA LEU A 249 -0.82 -4.92 10.70
C LEU A 249 0.07 -5.38 11.86
N ASP A 250 1.29 -4.85 11.94
CA ASP A 250 2.26 -5.15 13.01
C ASP A 250 1.76 -4.67 14.38
N LEU A 251 1.30 -3.43 14.47
CA LEU A 251 0.67 -2.91 15.70
C LEU A 251 -0.54 -3.75 16.12
N ALA A 252 -1.40 -4.13 15.16
CA ALA A 252 -2.55 -4.98 15.44
C ALA A 252 -2.16 -6.40 15.88
N TYR A 253 -0.97 -6.88 15.50
CA TYR A 253 -0.42 -8.14 15.99
C TYR A 253 0.04 -7.97 17.44
N MET A 254 0.89 -6.98 17.72
CA MET A 254 1.41 -6.71 19.07
C MET A 254 0.30 -6.47 20.11
N ASP A 255 -0.77 -5.76 19.75
CA ASP A 255 -1.88 -5.46 20.65
C ASP A 255 -2.73 -6.70 21.00
N ARG A 256 -2.79 -7.67 20.09
CA ARG A 256 -3.66 -8.86 20.20
C ARG A 256 -2.90 -10.12 20.59
N ASP A 257 -1.58 -10.14 20.39
CA ASP A 257 -0.70 -11.23 20.81
C ASP A 257 -0.50 -11.19 22.32
N VAL A 258 -1.50 -11.72 23.02
CA VAL A 258 -1.48 -11.89 24.47
C VAL A 258 -1.20 -13.35 24.80
N ARG A 259 -0.54 -13.58 25.95
CA ARG A 259 -0.21 -14.91 26.42
C ARG A 259 -1.49 -15.75 26.62
N GLU A 260 -1.67 -16.74 25.77
CA GLU A 260 -2.75 -17.74 25.93
C GLU A 260 -2.38 -18.78 26.99
N LEU A 261 -3.37 -19.52 27.50
CA LEU A 261 -3.15 -20.60 28.46
C LEU A 261 -2.55 -21.79 27.73
N GLU A 262 -1.29 -22.13 28.04
CA GLU A 262 -0.61 -23.29 27.49
C GLU A 262 -0.86 -24.52 28.35
N LEU A 263 -1.40 -25.57 27.73
CA LEU A 263 -1.87 -26.78 28.40
C LEU A 263 -1.36 -28.01 27.66
N ARG A 264 -1.22 -29.11 28.38
CA ARG A 264 -0.86 -30.42 27.83
C ARG A 264 -1.87 -31.46 28.29
N LYS A 265 -2.42 -32.22 27.34
CA LYS A 265 -3.27 -33.39 27.63
C LYS A 265 -2.70 -34.63 26.95
N SER A 266 -2.64 -35.73 27.70
CA SER A 266 -2.27 -37.03 27.16
C SER A 266 -3.52 -37.90 27.09
N VAL A 267 -3.82 -38.45 25.92
CA VAL A 267 -5.02 -39.26 25.68
C VAL A 267 -4.61 -40.67 25.30
N SER A 268 -5.07 -41.64 26.07
CA SER A 268 -4.92 -43.07 25.80
C SER A 268 -6.01 -43.55 24.86
N LEU A 269 -5.63 -44.22 23.77
CA LEU A 269 -6.58 -44.80 22.82
C LEU A 269 -7.32 -45.99 23.44
N ALA A 270 -6.65 -46.78 24.28
CA ALA A 270 -7.27 -47.88 25.02
C ALA A 270 -8.42 -47.38 25.91
N ALA A 271 -8.26 -46.22 26.55
CA ALA A 271 -9.31 -45.64 27.39
C ALA A 271 -10.41 -44.95 26.56
N LEU A 272 -10.06 -44.32 25.43
CA LEU A 272 -10.99 -43.54 24.62
C LEU A 272 -11.87 -44.41 23.71
N SER A 273 -11.26 -45.34 22.98
CA SER A 273 -11.96 -46.25 22.07
C SER A 273 -11.21 -47.58 21.94
N PRO A 274 -11.50 -48.55 22.84
CA PRO A 274 -10.87 -49.87 22.81
C PRO A 274 -11.01 -50.58 21.45
N GLY A 275 -12.16 -50.40 20.78
CA GLY A 275 -12.41 -50.97 19.45
C GLY A 275 -11.41 -50.48 18.39
N ALA A 276 -11.08 -49.18 18.38
CA ALA A 276 -10.09 -48.64 17.45
C ALA A 276 -8.67 -49.17 17.72
N LEU A 277 -8.34 -49.46 18.97
CA LEU A 277 -7.07 -50.12 19.32
C LEU A 277 -7.06 -51.56 18.80
N GLN A 278 -8.17 -52.28 18.91
CA GLN A 278 -8.30 -53.63 18.34
C GLN A 278 -8.17 -53.60 16.81
N ASP A 279 -8.84 -52.67 16.13
CA ASP A 279 -8.73 -52.47 14.69
C ASP A 279 -7.28 -52.19 14.27
N LEU A 280 -6.56 -51.37 15.05
CA LEU A 280 -5.14 -51.11 14.80
C LEU A 280 -4.28 -52.37 14.91
N ARG A 281 -4.54 -53.24 15.90
CA ARG A 281 -3.81 -54.50 16.10
C ARG A 281 -4.10 -55.51 14.98
N GLU A 282 -5.35 -55.59 14.53
CA GLU A 282 -5.81 -56.57 13.55
C GLU A 282 -5.57 -56.12 12.10
N ALA A 283 -6.04 -54.92 11.74
CA ALA A 283 -5.97 -54.38 10.39
C ALA A 283 -4.73 -53.53 10.12
N GLY A 284 -4.08 -52.97 11.16
CA GLY A 284 -2.96 -52.04 11.02
C GLY A 284 -3.39 -50.62 10.67
N GLU A 285 -4.68 -50.28 10.78
CA GLU A 285 -5.22 -48.94 10.62
C GLU A 285 -6.38 -48.74 11.57
N CYS A 286 -6.50 -47.54 12.16
CA CYS A 286 -7.65 -47.17 12.95
C CYS A 286 -8.02 -45.71 12.76
N SER A 287 -9.28 -45.39 13.02
CA SER A 287 -9.77 -44.01 13.07
C SER A 287 -10.42 -43.76 14.42
N PHE A 288 -10.11 -42.62 15.03
CA PHE A 288 -10.66 -42.23 16.32
C PHE A 288 -10.87 -40.71 16.37
N GLY A 289 -11.85 -40.29 17.15
CA GLY A 289 -12.17 -38.88 17.34
C GLY A 289 -11.84 -38.46 18.77
N LEU A 290 -11.27 -37.27 18.92
CA LEU A 290 -11.07 -36.60 20.20
C LEU A 290 -12.28 -35.69 20.47
N PRO A 291 -13.22 -36.11 21.33
CA PRO A 291 -14.40 -35.30 21.62
C PRO A 291 -14.03 -34.14 22.55
N GLU A 292 -14.85 -33.10 22.56
CA GLU A 292 -14.63 -31.95 23.43
C GLU A 292 -14.67 -32.30 24.93
N VAL A 293 -15.49 -33.29 25.29
CA VAL A 293 -15.76 -33.74 26.66
C VAL A 293 -14.47 -34.00 27.43
N ILE A 294 -13.46 -34.63 26.80
CA ILE A 294 -12.21 -34.95 27.51
C ILE A 294 -11.45 -33.69 27.93
N PHE A 295 -11.56 -32.59 27.19
CA PHE A 295 -10.90 -31.33 27.53
C PHE A 295 -11.71 -30.50 28.53
N ASP A 296 -13.04 -30.56 28.45
CA ASP A 296 -13.94 -29.91 29.41
C ASP A 296 -13.90 -30.56 30.80
N LEU A 297 -13.60 -31.86 30.88
CA LEU A 297 -13.41 -32.56 32.17
C LEU A 297 -12.20 -32.03 32.95
N ASP A 298 -11.13 -31.59 32.26
CA ASP A 298 -9.94 -31.03 32.93
C ASP A 298 -10.15 -29.55 33.25
N HIS A 299 -10.63 -28.79 32.26
CA HIS A 299 -10.77 -27.34 32.32
C HIS A 299 -12.06 -26.87 31.65
N PRO A 300 -13.19 -26.89 32.37
CA PRO A 300 -14.44 -26.39 31.84
C PRO A 300 -14.38 -24.87 31.65
N GLY A 301 -15.01 -24.36 30.60
CA GLY A 301 -15.08 -22.91 30.32
C GLY A 301 -13.96 -22.36 29.44
N HIS A 302 -12.99 -23.16 29.02
CA HIS A 302 -12.01 -22.75 28.03
C HIS A 302 -12.58 -22.79 26.61
N TYR A 303 -12.30 -21.77 25.81
CA TYR A 303 -12.66 -21.69 24.39
C TYR A 303 -11.41 -21.45 23.53
N LEU A 304 -11.58 -21.46 22.20
CA LEU A 304 -10.51 -21.29 21.22
C LEU A 304 -9.32 -22.24 21.47
N ARG A 305 -9.62 -23.52 21.73
CA ARG A 305 -8.60 -24.54 21.96
C ARG A 305 -7.92 -24.91 20.65
N ARG A 306 -6.63 -24.58 20.52
CA ARG A 306 -5.84 -24.85 19.31
C ARG A 306 -4.55 -25.58 19.62
N ILE A 307 -4.23 -26.57 18.81
CA ILE A 307 -3.04 -27.40 18.92
C ILE A 307 -1.79 -26.54 18.67
N ARG A 308 -0.76 -26.74 19.49
CA ARG A 308 0.60 -26.24 19.28
C ARG A 308 1.56 -27.34 18.84
N ALA A 309 1.43 -28.53 19.41
CA ALA A 309 2.19 -29.69 18.98
C ALA A 309 1.46 -30.98 19.35
N VAL A 310 1.64 -32.01 18.52
CA VAL A 310 1.17 -33.37 18.80
C VAL A 310 2.37 -34.29 18.84
N ARG A 311 2.43 -35.18 19.83
CA ARG A 311 3.44 -36.24 19.93
C ARG A 311 2.76 -37.58 20.13
N LEU A 312 3.30 -38.62 19.51
CA LEU A 312 2.78 -39.97 19.56
C LEU A 312 3.71 -40.89 20.34
N THR A 313 3.14 -41.65 21.27
CA THR A 313 3.82 -42.71 21.99
C THR A 313 3.07 -44.02 21.79
N ILE A 314 3.74 -45.05 21.27
CA ILE A 314 3.16 -46.37 21.05
C ILE A 314 3.97 -47.39 21.87
N PRO A 315 3.57 -47.71 23.11
CA PRO A 315 4.17 -48.80 23.87
C PRO A 315 3.90 -50.14 23.17
N ALA A 316 4.95 -50.75 22.63
CA ALA A 316 4.90 -52.06 21.99
C ALA A 316 6.22 -52.81 22.17
N VAL A 317 6.16 -54.15 22.13
CA VAL A 317 7.37 -54.99 22.17
C VAL A 317 7.95 -55.07 20.75
N VAL A 318 8.86 -54.16 20.46
CA VAL A 318 9.61 -54.13 19.21
C VAL A 318 11.01 -54.72 19.39
N GLY A 319 11.50 -55.43 18.36
CA GLY A 319 12.86 -55.95 18.36
C GLY A 319 13.92 -54.84 18.38
N PRO A 320 15.14 -55.12 18.85
CA PRO A 320 16.22 -54.13 18.86
C PRO A 320 16.49 -53.62 17.42
N TYR A 321 16.72 -52.31 17.29
CA TYR A 321 16.95 -51.62 16.01
C TYR A 321 15.81 -51.71 14.98
N THR A 322 14.61 -52.14 15.38
CA THR A 322 13.41 -52.12 14.52
C THR A 322 12.72 -50.77 14.69
N THR A 323 12.35 -50.12 13.57
CA THR A 323 11.64 -48.84 13.61
C THR A 323 10.14 -49.03 13.76
N LEU A 324 9.51 -48.20 14.58
CA LEU A 324 8.05 -48.14 14.70
C LEU A 324 7.52 -47.04 13.80
N GLY A 325 7.39 -47.39 12.52
CA GLY A 325 6.84 -46.53 11.49
C GLY A 325 5.31 -46.49 11.56
N ALA A 326 4.74 -45.39 12.03
CA ALA A 326 3.30 -45.14 11.97
C ALA A 326 3.04 -43.75 11.36
N THR A 327 1.95 -43.61 10.61
CA THR A 327 1.51 -42.32 10.05
C THR A 327 0.24 -41.88 10.75
N LEU A 328 0.28 -40.71 11.38
CA LEU A 328 -0.88 -40.07 11.99
C LEU A 328 -1.34 -38.92 11.10
N GLU A 329 -2.59 -38.97 10.65
CA GLU A 329 -3.21 -37.98 9.76
C GLU A 329 -4.39 -37.31 10.47
N LEU A 330 -4.52 -35.99 10.28
CA LEU A 330 -5.65 -35.22 10.77
C LEU A 330 -6.72 -35.12 9.68
N GLY A 331 -7.93 -35.63 9.93
CA GLY A 331 -9.03 -35.56 8.97
C GLY A 331 -9.78 -34.24 9.03
N GLN A 332 -10.50 -34.03 10.13
CA GLN A 332 -11.29 -32.82 10.38
C GLN A 332 -11.04 -32.34 11.80
N HIS A 333 -11.15 -31.03 12.02
CA HIS A 333 -11.04 -30.44 13.34
C HIS A 333 -12.03 -29.30 13.53
N GLU A 334 -12.37 -29.05 14.78
CA GLU A 334 -13.35 -28.05 15.18
C GLU A 334 -12.77 -27.16 16.27
N ILE A 335 -13.11 -25.88 16.18
CA ILE A 335 -12.70 -24.86 17.15
C ILE A 335 -13.96 -24.13 17.61
N ARG A 336 -14.11 -23.98 18.93
CA ARG A 336 -15.08 -23.04 19.50
C ARG A 336 -14.50 -21.63 19.43
N GLU A 337 -14.93 -20.82 18.45
CA GLU A 337 -14.32 -19.51 18.20
C GLU A 337 -14.72 -18.44 19.22
N THR A 338 -15.90 -18.57 19.83
CA THR A 338 -16.43 -17.58 20.77
C THR A 338 -16.81 -18.20 22.12
N VAL A 339 -17.25 -17.34 23.04
CA VAL A 339 -17.75 -17.77 24.36
C VAL A 339 -19.14 -18.42 24.27
N ASP A 340 -19.78 -18.38 23.10
CA ASP A 340 -21.04 -19.07 22.85
C ASP A 340 -20.84 -20.60 22.80
N PRO A 341 -21.51 -21.40 23.65
CA PRO A 341 -21.33 -22.85 23.72
C PRO A 341 -21.58 -23.61 22.41
N GLU A 342 -22.33 -23.04 21.47
CA GLU A 342 -22.68 -23.68 20.18
C GLU A 342 -21.82 -23.19 19.00
N SER A 343 -20.87 -22.27 19.23
CA SER A 343 -20.09 -21.62 18.18
C SER A 343 -18.91 -22.45 17.63
N TYR A 344 -19.18 -23.64 17.09
CA TYR A 344 -18.17 -24.48 16.47
C TYR A 344 -17.95 -24.14 15.00
N VAL A 345 -16.68 -24.04 14.62
CA VAL A 345 -16.26 -23.91 13.22
C VAL A 345 -15.46 -25.14 12.83
N THR A 346 -16.05 -25.96 11.97
CA THR A 346 -15.40 -27.14 11.39
C THR A 346 -14.49 -26.74 10.25
N ARG A 347 -13.25 -27.23 10.28
CA ARG A 347 -12.23 -27.01 9.26
C ARG A 347 -11.61 -28.36 8.89
N SER A 348 -11.13 -28.46 7.65
CA SER A 348 -10.45 -29.67 7.18
C SER A 348 -8.98 -29.65 7.62
N GLY A 349 -8.50 -30.79 8.12
CA GLY A 349 -7.07 -31.03 8.35
C GLY A 349 -6.37 -31.76 7.20
N ALA A 350 -7.08 -31.99 6.09
CA ALA A 350 -6.62 -32.84 5.00
C ALA A 350 -5.23 -32.44 4.48
N GLY A 351 -4.34 -33.42 4.38
CA GLY A 351 -2.95 -33.24 3.93
C GLY A 351 -1.95 -32.93 5.05
N GLN A 352 -2.39 -32.77 6.30
CA GLN A 352 -1.49 -32.73 7.45
C GLN A 352 -1.28 -34.14 8.00
N ALA A 353 -0.03 -34.59 8.06
CA ALA A 353 0.32 -35.87 8.65
C ALA A 353 1.72 -35.80 9.28
N ILE A 354 1.94 -36.65 10.28
CA ILE A 354 3.26 -36.93 10.85
C ILE A 354 3.58 -38.40 10.69
N ALA A 355 4.86 -38.72 10.60
CA ALA A 355 5.35 -40.09 10.61
C ALA A 355 6.25 -40.31 11.83
N THR A 356 6.06 -41.40 12.55
CA THR A 356 6.93 -41.80 13.66
C THR A 356 8.08 -42.67 13.18
N SER A 357 9.20 -42.61 13.90
CA SER A 357 10.35 -43.50 13.71
C SER A 357 10.59 -44.38 14.94
N THR A 358 10.52 -43.79 16.14
CA THR A 358 10.68 -44.50 17.42
C THR A 358 9.36 -44.68 18.15
N ALA A 359 8.37 -43.81 17.86
CA ALA A 359 7.09 -43.74 18.56
C ALA A 359 7.23 -43.66 20.09
N MET A 360 8.24 -42.92 20.56
CA MET A 360 8.39 -42.51 21.95
C MET A 360 8.34 -40.98 22.01
N GLN A 361 7.15 -40.42 22.26
CA GLN A 361 6.88 -38.98 22.19
C GLN A 361 7.34 -38.33 20.88
N ASP A 362 7.14 -39.02 19.77
CA ASP A 362 7.60 -38.59 18.46
C ASP A 362 6.60 -37.59 17.84
N GLY A 363 7.10 -36.42 17.43
CA GLY A 363 6.31 -35.36 16.80
C GLY A 363 6.40 -35.32 15.27
N GLY A 364 7.12 -36.27 14.65
CA GLY A 364 7.32 -36.31 13.19
C GLY A 364 8.33 -35.29 12.65
N VAL A 365 9.09 -34.65 13.54
CA VAL A 365 10.19 -33.74 13.23
C VAL A 365 11.41 -34.16 14.05
N PHE A 366 12.61 -33.97 13.51
CA PHE A 366 13.85 -34.38 14.20
C PHE A 366 14.09 -33.60 15.50
N ASN A 367 13.80 -32.29 15.49
CA ASN A 367 13.85 -31.44 16.66
C ASN A 367 12.55 -30.65 16.73
N LEU A 368 11.80 -30.83 17.82
CA LEU A 368 10.55 -30.13 18.06
C LEU A 368 10.88 -28.83 18.80
N ASP A 369 11.13 -27.77 18.03
CA ASP A 369 11.42 -26.43 18.53
C ASP A 369 10.25 -25.48 18.21
N PHE A 370 9.74 -24.80 19.24
CA PHE A 370 8.66 -23.81 19.10
C PHE A 370 9.15 -22.47 18.54
N ARG A 371 10.45 -22.32 18.30
CA ARG A 371 11.07 -21.12 17.70
C ARG A 371 11.38 -21.27 16.21
N ASP A 372 10.95 -22.35 15.58
CA ASP A 372 11.10 -22.53 14.14
C ASP A 372 10.31 -21.47 13.36
N GLU A 373 10.83 -21.05 12.21
CA GLU A 373 10.15 -20.14 11.29
C GLU A 373 8.95 -20.80 10.58
N ARG A 374 8.92 -22.14 10.56
CA ARG A 374 7.82 -22.92 10.00
C ARG A 374 6.88 -23.40 11.08
N TYR A 375 5.59 -23.41 10.77
CA TYR A 375 4.60 -24.01 11.65
C TYR A 375 4.87 -25.51 11.87
N LEU A 376 4.66 -25.94 13.11
CA LEU A 376 4.73 -27.34 13.46
C LEU A 376 3.56 -28.12 12.84
N PRO A 377 3.69 -29.45 12.67
CA PRO A 377 2.58 -30.26 12.22
C PRO A 377 1.35 -30.10 13.11
N PHE A 378 0.19 -29.89 12.48
CA PHE A 378 -1.11 -29.64 13.13
C PHE A 378 -1.20 -28.36 13.96
N GLU A 379 -0.22 -27.46 13.88
CA GLU A 379 -0.26 -26.21 14.63
C GLU A 379 -1.45 -25.36 14.18
N TYR A 380 -2.12 -24.75 15.16
CA TYR A 380 -3.35 -23.97 15.03
C TYR A 380 -4.61 -24.75 14.63
N ALA A 381 -4.52 -26.07 14.45
CA ALA A 381 -5.70 -26.91 14.28
C ALA A 381 -6.52 -26.99 15.57
N GLY A 382 -7.80 -27.29 15.43
CA GLY A 382 -8.71 -27.47 16.55
C GLY A 382 -8.42 -28.74 17.33
N VAL A 383 -8.59 -28.65 18.64
CA VAL A 383 -8.34 -29.79 19.53
C VAL A 383 -9.44 -30.85 19.41
N ILE A 384 -10.68 -30.45 19.13
CA ILE A 384 -11.76 -31.36 18.76
C ILE A 384 -11.46 -31.85 17.35
N SER A 385 -11.17 -33.14 17.17
CA SER A 385 -10.53 -33.59 15.93
C SER A 385 -10.72 -35.07 15.66
N ASN A 386 -10.76 -35.44 14.38
CA ASN A 386 -10.81 -36.81 13.89
C ASN A 386 -9.45 -37.18 13.29
N TRP A 387 -8.91 -38.31 13.74
CA TRP A 387 -7.58 -38.78 13.39
C TRP A 387 -7.63 -40.16 12.76
N THR A 388 -6.68 -40.41 11.86
CA THR A 388 -6.43 -41.73 11.30
C THR A 388 -4.98 -42.12 11.55
N LEU A 389 -4.78 -43.28 12.16
CA LEU A 389 -3.45 -43.83 12.43
C LEU A 389 -3.24 -45.07 11.55
N ARG A 390 -2.13 -45.10 10.81
CA ARG A 390 -1.79 -46.18 9.88
C ARG A 390 -0.42 -46.76 10.17
N LEU A 391 -0.35 -48.08 10.23
CA LEU A 391 0.87 -48.87 10.29
C LEU A 391 1.07 -49.64 8.97
N PRO A 392 2.30 -50.05 8.61
CA PRO A 392 2.56 -50.87 7.43
C PRO A 392 1.79 -52.21 7.40
N GLN A 393 0.79 -52.32 6.52
CA GLN A 393 -0.10 -53.50 6.51
C GLN A 393 0.46 -54.69 5.73
N ALA A 394 1.14 -54.44 4.60
CA ALA A 394 1.58 -55.50 3.68
C ALA A 394 2.72 -56.36 4.24
N LEU A 395 3.62 -55.74 5.02
CA LEU A 395 4.78 -56.39 5.63
C LEU A 395 4.96 -55.80 7.03
N ARG A 396 4.50 -56.54 8.04
CA ARG A 396 4.61 -56.16 9.45
C ARG A 396 6.01 -56.49 9.95
N GLN A 397 6.73 -55.49 10.46
CA GLN A 397 8.09 -55.67 10.99
C GLN A 397 8.12 -56.25 12.41
N PHE A 398 7.02 -56.14 13.15
CA PHE A 398 6.83 -56.70 14.48
C PHE A 398 5.36 -57.10 14.66
N ASP A 399 5.06 -57.86 15.71
CA ASP A 399 3.69 -58.28 16.01
C ASP A 399 2.89 -57.13 16.62
N TYR A 400 1.88 -56.64 15.91
CA TYR A 400 1.04 -55.54 16.37
C TYR A 400 0.19 -55.89 17.58
N ARG A 401 -0.02 -57.17 17.89
CA ARG A 401 -0.71 -57.59 19.12
C ARG A 401 0.05 -57.17 20.39
N THR A 402 1.34 -56.90 20.25
CA THR A 402 2.17 -56.41 21.36
C THR A 402 1.98 -54.92 21.66
N ILE A 403 1.22 -54.18 20.84
CA ILE A 403 0.88 -52.77 21.10
C ILE A 403 -0.09 -52.73 22.27
N GLU A 404 0.36 -52.30 23.45
CA GLU A 404 -0.48 -52.23 24.65
C GLU A 404 -1.48 -51.09 24.58
N ASP A 405 -1.04 -49.93 24.09
CA ASP A 405 -1.83 -48.70 23.96
C ASP A 405 -1.24 -47.79 22.88
N VAL A 406 -1.97 -46.73 22.54
CA VAL A 406 -1.49 -45.59 21.76
C VAL A 406 -1.81 -44.33 22.54
N VAL A 407 -0.76 -43.61 22.97
CA VAL A 407 -0.89 -42.37 23.74
C VAL A 407 -0.56 -41.18 22.86
N ILE A 408 -1.50 -40.25 22.78
CA ILE A 408 -1.36 -39.01 22.03
C ILE A 408 -1.19 -37.87 23.02
N HIS A 409 -0.05 -37.20 22.95
CA HIS A 409 0.24 -36.02 23.76
C HIS A 409 -0.04 -34.77 22.92
N ILE A 410 -0.98 -33.96 23.37
CA ILE A 410 -1.40 -32.74 22.69
C ILE A 410 -1.01 -31.55 23.58
N ASP A 411 -0.10 -30.74 23.07
CA ASP A 411 0.16 -29.40 23.60
C ASP A 411 -0.80 -28.46 22.86
N TYR A 412 -1.59 -27.68 23.60
CA TYR A 412 -2.56 -26.76 23.03
C TYR A 412 -2.62 -25.46 23.80
N THR A 413 -3.09 -24.40 23.14
CA THR A 413 -3.44 -23.14 23.78
C THR A 413 -4.94 -23.00 23.91
N ALA A 414 -5.38 -22.26 24.93
CA ALA A 414 -6.79 -21.95 25.14
C ALA A 414 -6.96 -20.54 25.74
N ARG A 415 -8.19 -20.02 25.65
CA ARG A 415 -8.61 -18.76 26.30
C ARG A 415 -9.69 -19.05 27.33
N ASP A 416 -9.71 -18.29 28.43
CA ASP A 416 -10.73 -18.42 29.46
C ASP A 416 -11.99 -17.64 29.06
N GLY A 417 -13.13 -18.34 28.95
CA GLY A 417 -14.44 -17.76 28.67
C GLY A 417 -15.19 -17.27 29.91
N GLY A 418 -14.59 -17.42 31.09
CA GLY A 418 -15.14 -16.97 32.37
C GLY A 418 -16.23 -17.87 32.95
N ALA A 419 -16.73 -17.45 34.11
CA ALA A 419 -17.70 -18.23 34.89
C ALA A 419 -18.99 -18.64 34.14
N PRO A 420 -19.60 -17.79 33.27
CA PRO A 420 -20.81 -18.19 32.55
C PRO A 420 -20.60 -19.40 31.64
N LEU A 421 -19.52 -19.40 30.87
CA LEU A 421 -19.20 -20.52 29.97
C LEU A 421 -18.84 -21.77 30.77
N ARG A 422 -18.10 -21.61 31.87
CA ARG A 422 -17.75 -22.71 32.75
C ARG A 422 -18.99 -23.43 33.28
N THR A 423 -19.92 -22.68 33.88
CA THR A 423 -21.17 -23.23 34.43
C THR A 423 -22.01 -23.92 33.35
N ALA A 424 -22.10 -23.33 32.14
CA ALA A 424 -22.82 -23.94 31.03
C ALA A 424 -22.18 -25.26 30.56
N CYS A 425 -20.85 -25.33 30.48
CA CYS A 425 -20.12 -26.55 30.12
C CYS A 425 -20.30 -27.63 31.21
N GLU A 426 -20.16 -27.27 32.48
CA GLU A 426 -20.35 -28.20 33.61
C GLU A 426 -21.78 -28.74 33.65
N SER A 427 -22.79 -27.90 33.45
CA SER A 427 -24.19 -28.36 33.40
C SER A 427 -24.42 -29.26 32.20
N ALA A 428 -23.91 -28.91 31.01
CA ALA A 428 -24.02 -29.73 29.81
C ALA A 428 -23.32 -31.09 29.97
N LEU A 429 -22.16 -31.13 30.62
CA LEU A 429 -21.46 -32.39 30.94
C LEU A 429 -22.30 -33.27 31.86
N VAL A 430 -22.85 -32.70 32.94
CA VAL A 430 -23.71 -33.45 33.87
C VAL A 430 -24.96 -33.97 33.15
N THR A 431 -25.60 -33.15 32.32
CA THR A 431 -26.74 -33.57 31.52
C THR A 431 -26.37 -34.71 30.58
N LYS A 432 -25.29 -34.58 29.79
CA LYS A 432 -24.85 -35.64 28.87
C LYS A 432 -24.47 -36.94 29.58
N ILE A 433 -23.81 -36.85 30.73
CA ILE A 433 -23.48 -38.03 31.55
C ILE A 433 -24.76 -38.68 32.07
N ASN A 434 -25.69 -37.89 32.63
CA ASN A 434 -26.95 -38.41 33.14
C ASN A 434 -27.81 -39.03 32.02
N GLU A 435 -27.83 -38.43 30.83
CA GLU A 435 -28.52 -38.98 29.65
C GLU A 435 -27.87 -40.28 29.16
N ALA A 436 -26.53 -40.33 29.08
CA ALA A 436 -25.80 -41.52 28.67
C ALA A 436 -25.94 -42.67 29.68
N LEU A 437 -26.16 -42.36 30.96
CA LEU A 437 -26.31 -43.33 32.04
C LEU A 437 -27.78 -43.61 32.40
N ALA A 438 -28.73 -42.89 31.82
CA ALA A 438 -30.14 -43.03 32.13
C ALA A 438 -30.65 -44.40 31.66
N GLY A 439 -30.95 -45.28 32.61
CA GLY A 439 -31.51 -46.61 32.34
C GLY A 439 -30.48 -47.69 32.03
N GLU A 440 -29.19 -47.37 32.01
CA GLU A 440 -28.10 -48.33 31.79
C GLU A 440 -27.64 -48.95 33.13
N GLN A 441 -27.47 -50.28 33.13
CA GLN A 441 -26.79 -50.97 34.24
C GLN A 441 -25.29 -50.94 34.00
N LEU A 442 -24.57 -50.18 34.82
CA LEU A 442 -23.12 -50.14 34.79
C LEU A 442 -22.54 -51.41 35.40
N VAL A 443 -21.36 -51.80 34.95
CA VAL A 443 -20.67 -53.00 35.42
C VAL A 443 -19.30 -52.62 35.93
N GLN A 444 -19.01 -52.99 37.18
CA GLN A 444 -17.67 -52.94 37.76
C GLN A 444 -17.15 -54.37 37.87
N ILE A 445 -16.00 -54.65 37.25
CA ILE A 445 -15.32 -55.94 37.34
C ILE A 445 -14.13 -55.78 38.29
N ILE A 446 -14.01 -56.67 39.27
CA ILE A 446 -12.93 -56.69 40.24
C ILE A 446 -12.31 -58.09 40.27
N SER A 447 -11.02 -58.19 39.96
CA SER A 447 -10.25 -59.40 40.23
C SER A 447 -9.97 -59.47 41.73
N VAL A 448 -10.54 -60.45 42.43
CA VAL A 448 -10.44 -60.55 43.89
C VAL A 448 -9.01 -60.84 44.32
N VAL A 449 -8.30 -61.69 43.59
CA VAL A 449 -6.90 -62.07 43.88
C VAL A 449 -5.98 -60.85 43.84
N GLU A 450 -6.21 -59.93 42.89
CA GLU A 450 -5.39 -58.73 42.73
C GLU A 450 -5.82 -57.61 43.68
N ALA A 451 -7.13 -57.41 43.85
CA ALA A 451 -7.68 -56.30 44.63
C ALA A 451 -7.67 -56.56 46.15
N PHE A 452 -7.82 -57.82 46.57
CA PHE A 452 -7.99 -58.24 47.96
C PHE A 452 -7.14 -59.49 48.29
N PRO A 453 -5.79 -59.41 48.16
CA PRO A 453 -4.93 -60.59 48.32
C PRO A 453 -4.95 -61.16 49.74
N ASN A 454 -5.11 -60.31 50.78
CA ASN A 454 -5.11 -60.78 52.17
C ASN A 454 -6.42 -61.53 52.49
N GLU A 455 -7.54 -60.99 52.03
CA GLU A 455 -8.87 -61.56 52.18
C GLU A 455 -9.00 -62.86 51.38
N TRP A 456 -8.36 -62.91 50.20
CA TRP A 456 -8.25 -64.13 49.39
C TRP A 456 -7.47 -65.22 50.12
N GLU A 457 -6.33 -64.93 50.75
CA GLU A 457 -5.58 -65.92 51.53
C GLU A 457 -6.36 -66.37 52.78
N ALA A 458 -7.08 -65.45 53.45
CA ALA A 458 -7.89 -65.79 54.61
C ALA A 458 -9.05 -66.74 54.29
N PHE A 459 -9.53 -66.76 53.04
CA PHE A 459 -10.59 -67.67 52.59
C PHE A 459 -10.15 -69.15 52.60
N PHE A 460 -8.86 -69.42 52.38
CA PHE A 460 -8.29 -70.77 52.41
C PHE A 460 -7.87 -71.22 53.82
N ALA A 461 -7.61 -70.27 54.72
CA ALA A 461 -7.14 -70.53 56.08
C ALA A 461 -8.31 -70.80 57.04
N VAL A 462 -8.92 -71.99 56.95
CA VAL A 462 -9.97 -72.43 57.88
C VAL A 462 -9.46 -73.53 58.79
N ASP A 463 -9.56 -73.34 60.11
CA ASP A 463 -9.20 -74.36 61.09
C ASP A 463 -10.33 -75.39 61.25
N GLY A 464 -10.21 -76.54 60.59
CA GLY A 464 -10.93 -77.79 60.92
C GLY A 464 -12.45 -77.79 60.73
N GLY A 465 -12.92 -77.97 59.49
CA GLY A 465 -14.32 -78.26 59.17
C GLY A 465 -15.29 -77.09 59.30
N GLY A 466 -14.79 -75.86 59.40
CA GLY A 466 -15.60 -74.64 59.44
C GLY A 466 -15.97 -74.13 58.04
N ASN A 467 -17.00 -73.29 57.95
CA ASN A 467 -17.38 -72.66 56.69
C ASN A 467 -16.27 -71.73 56.18
N HIS A 468 -16.07 -71.72 54.86
CA HIS A 468 -15.14 -70.83 54.19
C HIS A 468 -15.79 -69.46 53.98
N VAL A 469 -15.28 -68.42 54.65
CA VAL A 469 -15.85 -67.07 54.61
C VAL A 469 -14.88 -66.09 53.96
N LEU A 470 -15.24 -65.57 52.80
CA LEU A 470 -14.51 -64.52 52.10
C LEU A 470 -15.19 -63.17 52.39
N THR A 471 -14.53 -62.32 53.18
CA THR A 471 -15.03 -60.98 53.50
C THR A 471 -14.36 -59.95 52.60
N LEU A 472 -15.12 -59.35 51.68
CA LEU A 472 -14.63 -58.35 50.72
C LEU A 472 -15.05 -56.95 51.16
N PRO A 473 -14.12 -56.03 51.47
CA PRO A 473 -14.44 -54.66 51.89
C PRO A 473 -14.80 -53.76 50.70
N VAL A 474 -15.77 -54.16 49.88
CA VAL A 474 -16.18 -53.41 48.68
C VAL A 474 -17.00 -52.17 49.05
N GLY A 475 -16.31 -51.06 49.28
CA GLY A 475 -16.94 -49.74 49.45
C GLY A 475 -17.04 -48.93 48.15
N SER A 476 -17.62 -47.72 48.24
CA SER A 476 -17.73 -46.75 47.13
C SER A 476 -16.38 -46.37 46.50
N SER A 477 -15.26 -46.59 47.20
CA SER A 477 -13.90 -46.39 46.70
C SER A 477 -13.48 -47.33 45.57
N HIS A 478 -14.19 -48.44 45.36
CA HIS A 478 -13.92 -49.39 44.29
C HIS A 478 -14.68 -49.07 43.00
N PHE A 479 -15.55 -48.06 43.03
CA PHE A 479 -16.28 -47.58 41.87
C PHE A 479 -15.63 -46.33 41.28
N PRO A 480 -15.83 -46.05 39.98
CA PRO A 480 -15.31 -44.86 39.32
C PRO A 480 -15.72 -43.56 40.02
N TYR A 481 -14.87 -42.52 39.98
CA TYR A 481 -15.13 -41.26 40.67
C TYR A 481 -16.47 -40.59 40.30
N PHE A 482 -16.88 -40.66 39.02
CA PHE A 482 -18.17 -40.11 38.58
C PHE A 482 -19.36 -40.82 39.26
N ALA A 483 -19.23 -42.14 39.48
CA ALA A 483 -20.24 -42.94 40.14
C ALA A 483 -20.34 -42.65 41.64
N ARG A 484 -19.33 -42.02 42.26
CA ARG A 484 -19.38 -41.64 43.68
C ARG A 484 -20.14 -40.35 43.95
N ARG A 485 -20.32 -39.51 42.93
CA ARG A 485 -21.04 -38.23 43.04
C ARG A 485 -22.53 -38.45 43.17
N ASN A 486 -23.04 -39.34 42.33
CA ASN A 486 -24.41 -39.80 42.33
C ASN A 486 -24.46 -41.03 43.26
N GLY A 487 -25.50 -41.26 44.05
CA GLY A 487 -25.53 -42.45 44.91
C GLY A 487 -25.33 -43.73 44.08
N ILE A 488 -24.62 -44.73 44.61
CA ILE A 488 -24.43 -46.02 43.92
C ILE A 488 -25.46 -46.99 44.45
N GLU A 489 -26.21 -47.62 43.55
CA GLU A 489 -27.16 -48.67 43.88
C GLU A 489 -26.74 -49.98 43.20
N VAL A 490 -26.30 -50.95 43.99
CA VAL A 490 -25.93 -52.28 43.51
C VAL A 490 -27.19 -53.12 43.35
N SER A 491 -27.38 -53.71 42.17
CA SER A 491 -28.56 -54.53 41.84
C SER A 491 -28.23 -56.02 41.72
N HIS A 492 -27.08 -56.35 41.13
CA HIS A 492 -26.65 -57.73 40.91
C HIS A 492 -25.17 -57.86 41.23
N VAL A 493 -24.81 -58.97 41.88
CA VAL A 493 -23.42 -59.34 42.11
C VAL A 493 -23.24 -60.75 41.58
N ALA A 494 -22.38 -60.93 40.59
CA ALA A 494 -21.99 -62.25 40.12
C ALA A 494 -20.57 -62.56 40.60
N CYS A 495 -20.45 -63.65 41.35
CA CYS A 495 -19.18 -64.20 41.78
C CYS A 495 -18.78 -65.31 40.83
N THR A 496 -17.59 -65.22 40.27
CA THR A 496 -17.09 -66.22 39.32
C THR A 496 -15.76 -66.77 39.79
N PHE A 497 -15.71 -68.07 40.05
CA PHE A 497 -14.46 -68.79 40.32
C PHE A 497 -13.82 -69.27 39.03
N LEU A 498 -12.50 -69.18 38.99
CA LEU A 498 -11.61 -69.70 37.96
C LEU A 498 -10.90 -70.93 38.53
N LEU A 499 -11.18 -72.08 37.95
CA LEU A 499 -10.59 -73.38 38.30
C LEU A 499 -9.32 -73.63 37.46
N ALA A 500 -8.41 -74.44 37.98
CA ALA A 500 -7.24 -74.89 37.23
C ALA A 500 -7.62 -75.89 36.13
N GLU A 501 -6.77 -76.02 35.10
CA GLU A 501 -7.09 -76.84 33.92
C GLU A 501 -7.22 -78.33 34.20
N ASP A 502 -6.63 -78.80 35.29
CA ASP A 502 -6.62 -80.17 35.76
C ASP A 502 -7.79 -80.52 36.70
N VAL A 503 -8.61 -79.52 37.07
CA VAL A 503 -9.83 -79.73 37.86
C VAL A 503 -10.95 -80.24 36.94
N GLY A 504 -11.49 -81.41 37.27
CA GLY A 504 -12.62 -82.01 36.55
C GLY A 504 -13.95 -81.28 36.77
N SER A 505 -15.07 -81.92 36.42
CA SER A 505 -16.39 -81.35 36.71
C SER A 505 -16.65 -81.30 38.21
N VAL A 506 -16.74 -80.10 38.77
CA VAL A 506 -17.08 -79.85 40.18
C VAL A 506 -18.60 -79.83 40.34
N ALA A 507 -19.11 -80.38 41.44
CA ALA A 507 -20.53 -80.29 41.78
C ALA A 507 -20.98 -78.84 41.99
N ASN A 508 -22.30 -78.60 41.94
CA ASN A 508 -22.85 -77.27 42.20
C ASN A 508 -22.63 -76.89 43.68
N ILE A 509 -21.96 -75.76 43.92
CA ILE A 509 -21.62 -75.31 45.28
C ILE A 509 -22.64 -74.25 45.73
N PRO A 510 -23.43 -74.47 46.79
CA PRO A 510 -24.21 -73.43 47.44
C PRO A 510 -23.30 -72.37 48.04
N GLY A 511 -23.68 -71.10 47.86
CA GLY A 511 -23.02 -69.97 48.50
C GLY A 511 -24.05 -68.99 49.04
N THR A 512 -23.76 -68.40 50.18
CA THR A 512 -24.57 -67.30 50.74
C THR A 512 -23.75 -66.02 50.74
N LEU A 513 -24.34 -64.95 50.20
CA LEU A 513 -23.72 -63.63 50.21
C LEU A 513 -24.45 -62.73 51.22
N ALA A 514 -23.76 -62.34 52.30
CA ALA A 514 -24.30 -61.42 53.30
C ALA A 514 -24.01 -59.95 52.93
N ASP A 515 -24.78 -59.04 53.54
CA ASP A 515 -24.67 -57.57 53.49
C ASP A 515 -25.17 -56.85 52.20
N ILE A 516 -25.62 -57.59 51.17
CA ILE A 516 -26.45 -57.06 50.06
C ILE A 516 -27.82 -57.78 50.03
N GLN A 517 -28.38 -58.02 51.22
CA GLN A 517 -29.45 -58.99 51.51
C GLN A 517 -29.00 -60.44 51.29
N ALA A 518 -29.26 -61.30 52.27
CA ALA A 518 -28.86 -62.70 52.27
C ALA A 518 -29.52 -63.45 51.09
N SER A 519 -28.82 -63.48 49.96
CA SER A 519 -29.25 -64.19 48.77
C SER A 519 -28.46 -65.49 48.67
N ALA A 520 -29.19 -66.59 48.55
CA ALA A 520 -28.60 -67.89 48.25
C ALA A 520 -28.35 -67.98 46.75
N GLY A 521 -27.10 -68.22 46.38
CA GLY A 521 -26.69 -68.47 45.00
C GLY A 521 -26.09 -69.88 44.90
N THR A 522 -26.08 -70.45 43.71
CA THR A 522 -25.40 -71.71 43.46
C THR A 522 -24.35 -71.49 42.39
N PHE A 523 -23.10 -71.81 42.70
CA PHE A 523 -22.02 -71.80 41.74
C PHE A 523 -22.20 -73.01 40.82
N GLY A 524 -22.60 -72.75 39.59
CA GLY A 524 -22.75 -73.77 38.56
C GLY A 524 -21.67 -73.65 37.48
N PRO A 525 -21.28 -74.76 36.83
CA PRO A 525 -20.34 -74.74 35.72
C PRO A 525 -20.96 -74.00 34.53
N LYS A 526 -20.25 -73.01 33.99
CA LYS A 526 -20.73 -72.20 32.85
C LYS A 526 -19.99 -72.52 31.56
N ASP A 527 -18.67 -72.75 31.66
CA ASP A 527 -17.78 -73.23 30.60
C ASP A 527 -16.55 -73.84 31.26
N GLY A 528 -16.31 -75.15 31.09
CA GLY A 528 -15.10 -75.89 31.53
C GLY A 528 -14.59 -75.56 32.95
N GLN A 529 -13.72 -74.57 33.03
CA GLN A 529 -12.97 -74.12 34.22
C GLN A 529 -13.63 -72.94 34.96
N ILE A 530 -14.84 -72.54 34.60
CA ILE A 530 -15.50 -71.36 35.20
C ILE A 530 -16.77 -71.79 35.93
N MET A 531 -16.85 -71.44 37.21
CA MET A 531 -18.08 -71.57 38.01
C MET A 531 -18.61 -70.19 38.38
N THR A 532 -19.89 -69.92 38.11
CA THR A 532 -20.50 -68.63 38.42
C THR A 532 -21.73 -68.81 39.30
N ALA A 533 -21.82 -68.03 40.38
CA ALA A 533 -23.05 -67.80 41.13
C ALA A 533 -23.48 -66.35 40.91
N THR A 534 -24.78 -66.13 40.73
CA THR A 534 -25.35 -64.78 40.63
C THR A 534 -26.25 -64.53 41.82
N PHE A 535 -26.02 -63.40 42.48
CA PHE A 535 -26.74 -62.92 43.66
C PHE A 535 -27.50 -61.66 43.26
N THR A 536 -28.82 -61.69 43.45
CA THR A 536 -29.72 -60.57 43.15
C THR A 536 -30.18 -59.92 44.45
N ALA A 537 -30.04 -58.60 44.56
CA ALA A 537 -30.62 -57.85 45.66
C ALA A 537 -32.13 -57.66 45.43
N ASP A 538 -32.99 -57.88 46.43
CA ASP A 538 -34.44 -57.59 46.29
C ASP A 538 -34.70 -56.08 46.21
N THR A 539 -33.83 -55.29 46.83
CA THR A 539 -33.80 -53.82 46.75
C THR A 539 -32.40 -53.32 46.44
N PRO A 540 -32.20 -52.42 45.45
CA PRO A 540 -30.89 -51.84 45.19
C PRO A 540 -30.33 -51.16 46.44
N ALA A 541 -29.07 -51.46 46.78
CA ALA A 541 -28.46 -51.01 48.03
C ALA A 541 -27.12 -50.30 47.80
N ALA A 542 -26.73 -49.45 48.74
CA ALA A 542 -25.42 -48.80 48.70
C ALA A 542 -24.27 -49.84 48.83
N PRO A 543 -23.07 -49.57 48.28
CA PRO A 543 -21.94 -50.47 48.41
C PRO A 543 -21.58 -50.68 49.88
N ALA A 544 -21.57 -51.93 50.32
CA ALA A 544 -21.21 -52.34 51.67
C ALA A 544 -20.19 -53.50 51.61
N PRO A 545 -19.36 -53.69 52.66
CA PRO A 545 -18.57 -54.89 52.80
C PRO A 545 -19.47 -56.11 52.65
N MET A 546 -19.06 -57.08 51.84
CA MET A 546 -19.84 -58.27 51.51
C MET A 546 -19.10 -59.51 51.97
N SER A 547 -19.82 -60.47 52.55
CA SER A 547 -19.23 -61.73 53.03
C SER A 547 -19.84 -62.91 52.27
N LEU A 548 -19.01 -63.60 51.49
CA LEU A 548 -19.37 -64.82 50.79
C LEU A 548 -19.04 -66.01 51.69
N THR A 549 -20.04 -66.77 52.09
CA THR A 549 -19.88 -67.99 52.88
C THR A 549 -20.19 -69.20 52.01
N ILE A 550 -19.28 -70.16 52.00
CA ILE A 550 -19.45 -71.47 51.39
C ILE A 550 -19.31 -72.51 52.49
N ASP A 551 -20.29 -73.41 52.59
CA ASP A 551 -20.28 -74.47 53.59
C ASP A 551 -19.18 -75.47 53.24
N HIS A 552 -18.49 -75.95 54.28
CA HIS A 552 -17.37 -76.87 54.14
C HIS A 552 -17.77 -78.18 53.42
N ASP A 553 -18.94 -78.73 53.74
CA ASP A 553 -19.37 -80.01 53.16
C ASP A 553 -19.71 -79.92 51.66
N ASP A 554 -19.83 -78.70 51.11
CA ASP A 554 -20.27 -78.46 49.73
C ASP A 554 -19.11 -78.31 48.72
N VAL A 555 -17.86 -78.25 49.16
CA VAL A 555 -16.66 -77.99 48.32
C VAL A 555 -15.60 -79.09 48.37
N GLU A 556 -15.96 -80.30 48.79
CA GLU A 556 -15.04 -81.46 48.93
C GLU A 556 -14.16 -81.72 47.69
N ASP A 557 -14.70 -81.54 46.48
CA ASP A 557 -13.98 -81.74 45.21
C ASP A 557 -12.75 -80.80 45.06
N LEU A 558 -12.77 -79.67 45.78
CA LEU A 558 -11.77 -78.61 45.74
C LEU A 558 -10.75 -78.69 46.88
N TYR A 559 -10.75 -79.76 47.69
CA TYR A 559 -9.83 -79.89 48.82
C TYR A 559 -8.45 -80.45 48.50
N ASP A 560 -7.49 -80.08 49.33
CA ASP A 560 -6.14 -80.64 49.38
C ASP A 560 -6.12 -81.90 50.28
N ALA A 561 -4.93 -82.48 50.49
CA ALA A 561 -4.79 -83.70 51.29
C ALA A 561 -5.04 -83.49 52.80
N GLU A 562 -5.19 -82.24 53.25
CA GLU A 562 -5.38 -81.83 54.65
C GLU A 562 -6.81 -81.36 54.94
N ASP A 563 -7.74 -81.62 54.01
CA ASP A 563 -9.18 -81.25 54.11
C ASP A 563 -9.40 -79.73 54.13
N ASN A 564 -8.52 -78.96 53.48
CA ASN A 564 -8.66 -77.53 53.27
C ASN A 564 -8.87 -77.21 51.79
N LEU A 565 -9.45 -76.05 51.47
CA LEU A 565 -9.58 -75.58 50.08
C LEU A 565 -8.19 -75.49 49.41
N ASP A 566 -8.03 -76.17 48.27
CA ASP A 566 -6.77 -76.26 47.56
C ASP A 566 -6.55 -75.04 46.67
N ARG A 567 -5.49 -74.29 46.97
CA ARG A 567 -5.05 -73.14 46.18
C ARG A 567 -4.63 -73.52 44.75
N ALA A 568 -4.17 -74.74 44.53
CA ALA A 568 -3.79 -75.20 43.20
C ALA A 568 -5.03 -75.42 42.30
N LYS A 569 -6.20 -75.71 42.89
CA LYS A 569 -7.44 -75.97 42.16
C LYS A 569 -8.27 -74.71 41.92
N LEU A 570 -8.28 -73.77 42.87
CA LEU A 570 -9.02 -72.50 42.78
C LEU A 570 -8.06 -71.34 42.46
N VAL A 571 -7.81 -71.13 41.16
CA VAL A 571 -6.77 -70.21 40.66
C VAL A 571 -7.13 -68.74 40.87
N GLY A 572 -8.43 -68.42 40.87
CA GLY A 572 -8.85 -67.06 41.18
C GLY A 572 -10.35 -66.85 41.24
N MET A 573 -10.73 -65.61 41.50
CA MET A 573 -12.11 -65.18 41.56
C MET A 573 -12.27 -63.80 40.94
N VAL A 574 -13.31 -63.65 40.13
CA VAL A 574 -13.74 -62.39 39.53
C VAL A 574 -15.10 -62.04 40.08
N LEU A 575 -15.21 -60.81 40.58
CA LEU A 575 -16.45 -60.22 41.03
C LEU A 575 -16.99 -59.28 39.95
N VAL A 576 -18.21 -59.51 39.50
CA VAL A 576 -18.91 -58.66 38.53
C VAL A 576 -20.09 -58.00 39.22
N ILE A 577 -19.95 -56.71 39.53
CA ILE A 577 -20.97 -55.92 40.22
C ILE A 577 -21.74 -55.09 39.18
N ARG A 578 -23.05 -55.29 39.10
CA ARG A 578 -23.95 -54.43 38.32
C ARG A 578 -24.57 -53.38 39.21
N TYR A 579 -24.39 -52.13 38.85
CA TYR A 579 -24.86 -50.99 39.62
C TYR A 579 -25.56 -49.95 38.74
N SER A 580 -26.50 -49.24 39.32
CA SER A 580 -27.12 -48.04 38.76
C SER A 580 -26.68 -46.81 39.54
N LEU A 581 -26.71 -45.66 38.90
CA LEU A 581 -26.53 -44.38 39.57
C LEU A 581 -27.90 -43.83 39.99
N VAL A 582 -27.98 -43.35 41.22
CA VAL A 582 -29.14 -42.60 41.71
C VAL A 582 -29.12 -41.21 41.05
N PRO A 583 -30.21 -40.80 40.38
CA PRO A 583 -30.26 -39.54 39.64
C PRO A 583 -30.08 -38.28 40.50
#